data_AF-A0A2E3MJ48-F1
#
_entry.id   AF-A0A2E3MJ48-F1
#
_cell.length_a   1.000
_cell.length_b   1.000
_cell.length_c   1.000
_cell.angle_alpha   90.00
_cell.angle_beta   90.00
_cell.angle_gamma   90.00
#
_symmetry.space_group_name_H-M   'P 1'
#
loop_
_entity.id
_entity.type
_entity.pdbx_description
1 polymer ?
#
loop_
_entity_poly.entity_id
_entity_poly.type
_entity_poly.pdbx_seq_one_letter_code
_entity_poly.pdbx_strand_id
1 'polypeptide(L)'
;MFDQKFIDQVRLLLQCLPAIANQSEFAIKGGTAINLFIQDLPRLSVDIDLTFINGQLGRSQSLEAIDKGLRTLSQAIQEKNQQTTINQSLSENERLFLISLKQGAPNFKLLPFDNVAELPAIKWKLLNIQKMDKTKHREMLRRLETLLT
;
A
#
# COMPACT_ATOMS: atom_id res chain seq x y z
N MET A 1 -5.19 0.43 -26.35
CA MET A 1 -4.45 1.56 -25.73
C MET A 1 -4.65 1.47 -24.23
N PHE A 2 -3.59 1.64 -23.41
CA PHE A 2 -3.75 1.61 -21.96
C PHE A 2 -4.51 2.85 -21.46
N ASP A 3 -5.28 2.70 -20.39
CA ASP A 3 -5.97 3.80 -19.72
C ASP A 3 -4.95 4.86 -19.24
N GLN A 4 -5.26 6.15 -19.46
CA GLN A 4 -4.40 7.26 -19.08
C GLN A 4 -4.05 7.23 -17.58
N LYS A 5 -4.98 6.79 -16.73
CA LYS A 5 -4.75 6.62 -15.29
C LYS A 5 -3.59 5.65 -15.00
N PHE A 6 -3.52 4.52 -15.71
CA PHE A 6 -2.44 3.56 -15.53
C PHE A 6 -1.12 4.09 -16.07
N ILE A 7 -1.15 4.86 -17.16
CA ILE A 7 0.06 5.53 -17.68
C ILE A 7 0.62 6.52 -16.65
N ASP A 8 -0.24 7.31 -16.01
CA ASP A 8 0.20 8.26 -14.98
C ASP A 8 0.77 7.54 -13.75
N GLN A 9 0.19 6.41 -13.36
CA GLN A 9 0.75 5.55 -12.31
C GLN A 9 2.12 4.98 -12.68
N VAL A 10 2.32 4.53 -13.92
CA VAL A 10 3.62 4.04 -14.40
C VAL A 10 4.66 5.16 -14.38
N ARG A 11 4.30 6.38 -14.82
CA ARG A 11 5.21 7.53 -14.77
C ARG A 11 5.65 7.83 -13.36
N LEU A 12 4.71 7.87 -12.41
CA LEU A 12 5.02 8.06 -10.99
C LEU A 12 5.94 6.95 -10.47
N LEU A 13 5.65 5.69 -10.79
CA LEU A 13 6.47 4.54 -10.41
C LEU A 13 7.92 4.72 -10.88
N LEU A 14 8.12 5.02 -12.18
CA LEU A 14 9.46 5.22 -12.75
C LEU A 14 10.21 6.40 -12.12
N GLN A 15 9.50 7.46 -11.72
CA GLN A 15 10.09 8.60 -10.99
C GLN A 15 10.56 8.21 -9.58
N CYS A 16 9.91 7.24 -8.93
CA CYS A 16 10.30 6.76 -7.60
C CYS A 16 11.50 5.79 -7.63
N LEU A 17 11.71 5.04 -8.73
CA LEU A 17 12.74 3.99 -8.80
C LEU A 17 14.16 4.44 -8.43
N PRO A 18 14.67 5.62 -8.85
CA PRO A 18 16.01 6.05 -8.47
C PRO A 18 16.19 6.27 -6.96
N ALA A 19 15.14 6.72 -6.27
CA ALA A 19 15.19 6.89 -4.82
C ALA A 19 15.22 5.53 -4.10
N ILE A 20 14.46 4.56 -4.62
CA ILE A 20 14.39 3.19 -4.12
C ILE A 20 15.72 2.46 -4.33
N ALA A 21 16.32 2.59 -5.51
CA ALA A 21 17.60 1.97 -5.84
C ALA A 21 18.75 2.41 -4.91
N ASN A 22 18.63 3.60 -4.31
CA ASN A 22 19.61 4.11 -3.33
C ASN A 22 19.40 3.58 -1.90
N GLN A 23 18.32 2.83 -1.63
CA GLN A 23 18.06 2.24 -0.31
C GLN A 23 18.53 0.79 -0.27
N SER A 24 19.75 0.55 0.23
CA SER A 24 20.36 -0.79 0.27
C SER A 24 19.66 -1.77 1.22
N GLU A 25 18.80 -1.27 2.11
CA GLU A 25 18.06 -2.09 3.08
C GLU A 25 16.78 -2.72 2.51
N PHE A 26 16.36 -2.30 1.31
CA PHE A 26 15.19 -2.83 0.63
C PHE A 26 15.54 -3.45 -0.72
N ALA A 27 14.88 -4.57 -1.04
CA ALA A 27 14.86 -5.17 -2.36
C ALA A 27 13.48 -5.01 -3.01
N ILE A 28 13.45 -4.72 -4.31
CA ILE A 28 12.20 -4.73 -5.09
C ILE A 28 11.85 -6.19 -5.43
N LYS A 29 10.60 -6.59 -5.19
CA LYS A 29 10.12 -7.96 -5.49
C LYS A 29 8.79 -7.95 -6.26
N GLY A 30 8.22 -9.14 -6.43
CA GLY A 30 6.89 -9.32 -7.00
C GLY A 30 6.85 -9.17 -8.52
N GLY A 31 5.65 -9.04 -9.07
CA GLY A 31 5.44 -8.96 -10.51
C GLY A 31 6.15 -7.76 -11.13
N THR A 32 6.24 -6.64 -10.42
CA THR A 32 6.92 -5.43 -10.90
C THR A 32 8.41 -5.64 -11.08
N ALA A 33 9.09 -6.28 -10.12
CA ALA A 33 10.51 -6.62 -10.28
C ALA A 33 10.74 -7.52 -11.50
N ILE A 34 9.89 -8.54 -11.68
CA ILE A 34 9.98 -9.46 -12.82
C ILE A 34 9.81 -8.69 -14.14
N ASN A 35 8.80 -7.83 -14.23
CA ASN A 35 8.50 -7.08 -15.45
C ASN A 35 9.61 -6.10 -15.84
N LEU A 36 10.20 -5.41 -14.84
CA LEU A 36 11.15 -4.34 -15.10
C LEU A 36 12.59 -4.83 -15.31
N PHE A 37 12.99 -5.91 -14.63
CA PHE A 37 14.41 -6.29 -14.56
C PHE A 37 14.72 -7.67 -15.14
N ILE A 38 13.73 -8.55 -15.30
CA ILE A 38 13.96 -9.95 -15.70
C ILE A 38 13.32 -10.29 -17.04
N GLN A 39 12.06 -9.89 -17.25
CA GLN A 39 11.29 -10.26 -18.42
C GLN A 39 10.39 -9.12 -18.86
N ASP A 40 10.49 -8.74 -20.13
CA ASP A 40 9.56 -7.81 -20.78
C ASP A 40 8.21 -8.52 -21.01
N LEU A 41 7.25 -8.29 -20.11
CA LEU A 41 5.91 -8.84 -20.20
C LEU A 41 4.97 -7.79 -20.77
N PRO A 42 3.98 -8.16 -21.61
CA PRO A 42 3.09 -7.21 -22.28
C PRO A 42 2.01 -6.63 -21.33
N ARG A 43 2.44 -6.00 -20.23
CA ARG A 43 1.60 -5.39 -19.21
C ARG A 43 2.31 -4.21 -18.53
N LEU A 44 1.53 -3.31 -17.94
CA LEU A 44 2.05 -2.24 -17.10
C LEU A 44 2.30 -2.73 -15.67
N SER A 45 3.35 -2.22 -15.04
CA SER A 45 3.58 -2.31 -13.59
C SER A 45 3.12 -1.01 -12.93
N VAL A 46 2.30 -1.09 -11.89
CA VAL A 46 1.67 0.10 -11.26
C VAL A 46 1.88 0.18 -9.75
N ASP A 47 2.51 -0.84 -9.18
CA ASP A 47 2.81 -1.00 -7.76
C ASP A 47 4.28 -1.43 -7.57
N ILE A 48 4.89 -1.07 -6.44
CA ILE A 48 6.23 -1.52 -6.06
C ILE A 48 6.12 -2.24 -4.71
N ASP A 49 6.52 -3.51 -4.71
CA ASP A 49 6.72 -4.26 -3.47
C ASP A 49 8.17 -4.13 -3.01
N LEU A 50 8.37 -3.68 -1.77
CA LEU A 50 9.69 -3.66 -1.11
C LEU A 50 9.78 -4.77 -0.05
N THR A 51 10.95 -5.40 0.02
CA THR A 51 11.30 -6.38 1.08
C THR A 51 12.50 -5.88 1.84
N PHE A 52 12.38 -5.79 3.17
CA PHE A 52 13.51 -5.52 4.04
C PHE A 52 14.43 -6.74 4.09
N ILE A 53 15.73 -6.57 3.81
CA ILE A 53 16.65 -7.70 3.59
C ILE A 53 17.61 -7.98 4.75
N ASN A 54 17.64 -7.14 5.79
CA ASN A 54 18.53 -7.40 6.94
C ASN A 54 17.92 -8.44 7.89
N GLY A 55 18.26 -9.72 7.65
CA GLY A 55 17.82 -10.85 8.46
C GLY A 55 18.56 -11.05 9.79
N GLN A 56 19.53 -10.21 10.12
CA GLN A 56 20.31 -10.34 11.37
C GLN A 56 19.65 -9.61 12.56
N LEU A 57 18.66 -8.75 12.30
CA LEU A 57 18.00 -7.95 13.32
C LEU A 57 16.84 -8.72 13.99
N GLY A 58 16.62 -8.45 15.28
CA GLY A 58 15.40 -8.86 15.95
C GLY A 58 14.16 -8.13 15.40
N ARG A 59 12.96 -8.60 15.74
CA ARG A 59 11.69 -8.02 15.24
C ARG A 59 11.58 -6.52 15.49
N SER A 60 11.80 -6.06 16.73
CA SER A 60 11.64 -4.64 17.09
C SER A 60 12.63 -3.76 16.33
N GLN A 61 13.90 -4.19 16.26
CA GLN A 61 14.94 -3.48 15.53
C GLN A 61 14.68 -3.45 14.02
N SER A 62 14.15 -4.55 13.47
CA SER A 62 13.74 -4.60 12.06
C SER A 62 12.61 -3.61 11.77
N LEU A 63 11.61 -3.52 12.64
CA LEU A 63 10.51 -2.57 12.47
C LEU A 63 10.98 -1.12 12.54
N GLU A 64 11.90 -0.80 13.46
CA GLU A 64 12.50 0.52 13.56
C GLU A 64 13.33 0.88 12.32
N ALA A 65 14.14 -0.06 11.82
CA ALA A 65 14.91 0.12 10.60
C ALA A 65 14.00 0.30 9.37
N ILE A 66 12.92 -0.47 9.28
CA ILE A 66 11.91 -0.33 8.22
C ILE A 66 11.26 1.06 8.28
N ASP A 67 10.81 1.52 9.44
CA ASP A 67 10.21 2.86 9.58
C ASP A 67 11.19 3.96 9.16
N LYS A 68 12.44 3.89 9.63
CA LYS A 68 13.49 4.83 9.26
C LYS A 68 13.75 4.85 7.75
N GLY A 69 13.94 3.67 7.15
CA GLY A 69 14.20 3.54 5.72
C GLY A 69 13.04 4.06 4.85
N LEU A 70 11.80 3.77 5.25
CA LEU A 70 10.62 4.29 4.55
C LEU A 70 10.49 5.82 4.67
N ARG A 71 10.86 6.42 5.81
CA ARG A 71 10.91 7.88 5.97
C ARG A 71 11.97 8.53 5.07
N THR A 72 13.18 7.98 5.06
CA THR A 72 14.26 8.45 4.19
C THR A 72 13.87 8.34 2.71
N LEU A 73 13.25 7.22 2.32
CA LEU A 73 12.74 7.03 0.97
C LEU A 73 11.65 8.04 0.63
N SER A 74 10.71 8.29 1.54
CA SER A 74 9.65 9.28 1.36
C SER A 74 10.23 10.68 1.12
N GLN A 75 11.22 11.09 1.91
CA GLN A 75 11.89 12.38 1.74
C GLN A 75 12.59 12.47 0.38
N ALA A 76 13.36 11.43 0.01
CA ALA A 76 14.07 11.40 -1.26
C ALA A 76 13.13 11.45 -2.49
N ILE A 77 11.96 10.82 -2.42
CA ILE A 77 10.95 10.89 -3.49
C ILE A 77 10.37 12.31 -3.58
N GLN A 78 10.00 12.91 -2.45
CA GLN A 78 9.41 14.26 -2.41
C GLN A 78 10.40 15.34 -2.88
N GLU A 79 11.67 15.23 -2.52
CA GLU A 79 12.72 16.15 -2.97
C GLU A 79 12.92 16.10 -4.49
N LYS A 80 12.90 14.90 -5.07
CA LYS A 80 13.07 14.69 -6.52
C LYS A 80 11.80 14.96 -7.32
N ASN A 81 10.63 14.85 -6.69
CA ASN A 81 9.35 15.09 -7.32
C ASN A 81 8.41 15.83 -6.37
N GLN A 82 8.49 17.16 -6.39
CA GLN A 82 7.70 18.06 -5.53
C GLN A 82 6.19 17.96 -5.77
N GLN A 83 5.76 17.37 -6.89
CA GLN A 83 4.35 17.12 -7.18
C GLN A 83 3.84 15.81 -6.53
N THR A 84 4.74 14.94 -6.07
CA THR A 84 4.38 13.70 -5.38
C THR A 84 4.04 13.99 -3.93
N THR A 85 2.79 13.69 -3.55
CA THR A 85 2.38 13.67 -2.15
C THR A 85 2.49 12.26 -1.61
N ILE A 86 3.16 12.11 -0.45
CA ILE A 86 3.23 10.84 0.26
C ILE A 86 2.45 11.00 1.56
N ASN A 87 1.37 10.24 1.69
CA ASN A 87 0.58 10.21 2.91
C ASN A 87 1.37 9.44 3.98
N GLN A 88 1.89 10.17 4.96
CA GLN A 88 2.65 9.58 6.07
C GLN A 88 1.76 8.90 7.12
N SER A 89 0.46 9.21 7.10
CA SER A 89 -0.54 8.56 7.93
C SER A 89 -1.90 8.60 7.25
N LEU A 90 -2.80 7.73 7.69
CA LEU A 90 -4.20 7.76 7.30
C LEU A 90 -4.89 8.96 7.95
N SER A 91 -5.66 9.70 7.17
CA SER A 91 -6.63 10.66 7.68
C SER A 91 -7.70 9.96 8.55
N GLU A 92 -8.38 10.73 9.38
CA GLU A 92 -9.47 10.21 10.23
C GLU A 92 -10.55 9.52 9.38
N ASN A 93 -10.95 10.13 8.27
CA ASN A 93 -11.93 9.54 7.35
C ASN A 93 -11.46 8.20 6.76
N GLU A 94 -10.18 8.08 6.39
CA GLU A 94 -9.63 6.81 5.89
C GLU A 94 -9.59 5.74 6.99
N ARG A 95 -9.23 6.12 8.23
CA ARG A 95 -9.26 5.22 9.39
C ARG A 95 -10.68 4.70 9.64
N LEU A 96 -11.65 5.61 9.71
CA LEU A 96 -13.06 5.28 9.89
C LEU A 96 -13.61 4.44 8.73
N PHE A 97 -13.19 4.73 7.49
CA PHE A 97 -13.55 3.92 6.33
C PHE A 97 -13.03 2.49 6.49
N LEU A 98 -11.75 2.29 6.83
CA LEU A 98 -11.18 0.95 7.03
C LEU A 98 -11.88 0.16 8.13
N ILE A 99 -12.24 0.82 9.23
CA ILE A 99 -13.03 0.23 10.31
C ILE A 99 -14.40 -0.21 9.78
N SER A 100 -15.14 0.68 9.11
CA SER A 100 -16.47 0.38 8.54
C SER A 100 -16.42 -0.75 7.49
N LEU A 101 -15.38 -0.79 6.66
CA LEU A 101 -15.14 -1.86 5.70
C LEU A 101 -14.91 -3.18 6.42
N LYS A 102 -14.10 -3.20 7.49
CA LYS A 102 -13.87 -4.41 8.28
C LYS A 102 -15.06 -4.82 9.12
N GLN A 103 -15.96 -3.92 9.48
CA GLN A 103 -17.26 -4.26 10.08
C GLN A 103 -18.20 -4.97 9.08
N GLY A 104 -17.94 -4.83 7.78
CA GLY A 104 -18.78 -5.39 6.71
C GLY A 104 -19.87 -4.44 6.22
N ALA A 105 -19.90 -3.19 6.72
CA ALA A 105 -20.82 -2.14 6.31
C ALA A 105 -20.03 -0.86 5.98
N PRO A 106 -19.34 -0.81 4.82
CA PRO A 106 -18.45 0.30 4.48
C PRO A 106 -19.23 1.60 4.32
N ASN A 107 -18.74 2.67 4.95
CA ASN A 107 -19.27 4.02 4.73
C ASN A 107 -18.50 4.71 3.60
N PHE A 108 -18.94 4.52 2.36
CA PHE A 108 -18.29 5.09 1.17
C PHE A 108 -18.27 6.63 1.13
N LYS A 109 -19.13 7.30 1.91
CA LYS A 109 -19.16 8.77 1.99
C LYS A 109 -17.90 9.36 2.64
N LEU A 110 -17.11 8.53 3.34
CA LEU A 110 -15.85 8.96 3.97
C LEU A 110 -14.71 9.10 2.95
N LEU A 111 -14.84 8.55 1.75
CA LEU A 111 -13.82 8.66 0.71
C LEU A 111 -14.20 9.70 -0.34
N PRO A 112 -13.23 10.48 -0.86
CA PRO A 112 -13.49 11.49 -1.89
C PRO A 112 -13.59 10.87 -3.31
N PHE A 113 -13.82 9.55 -3.40
CA PHE A 113 -13.75 8.81 -4.66
C PHE A 113 -15.10 8.19 -4.98
N ASP A 114 -15.57 8.42 -6.20
CA ASP A 114 -16.74 7.73 -6.74
C ASP A 114 -16.41 6.27 -7.09
N ASN A 115 -17.43 5.43 -7.13
CA ASN A 115 -17.36 4.03 -7.57
C ASN A 115 -16.44 3.10 -6.75
N VAL A 116 -16.02 3.48 -5.54
CA VAL A 116 -15.23 2.60 -4.66
C VAL A 116 -15.96 1.28 -4.38
N ALA A 117 -17.28 1.32 -4.25
CA ALA A 117 -18.11 0.14 -4.05
C ALA A 117 -18.02 -0.88 -5.20
N GLU A 118 -17.70 -0.42 -6.41
CA GLU A 118 -17.63 -1.25 -7.60
C GLU A 118 -16.30 -1.99 -7.74
N LEU A 119 -15.28 -1.58 -6.99
CA LEU A 119 -13.95 -2.16 -7.06
C LEU A 119 -13.98 -3.65 -6.69
N PRO A 120 -13.44 -4.55 -7.54
CA PRO A 120 -13.39 -5.98 -7.25
C PRO A 120 -12.76 -6.31 -5.90
N ALA A 121 -11.73 -5.55 -5.49
CA ALA A 121 -11.08 -5.72 -4.20
C ALA A 121 -12.02 -5.45 -3.01
N ILE A 122 -12.88 -4.43 -3.10
CA ILE A 122 -13.87 -4.12 -2.06
C ILE A 122 -14.93 -5.21 -1.99
N LYS A 123 -15.51 -5.60 -3.15
CA LYS A 123 -16.48 -6.69 -3.25
C LYS A 123 -15.93 -8.00 -2.67
N TRP A 124 -14.71 -8.36 -3.07
CA TRP A 124 -14.02 -9.54 -2.56
C TRP A 124 -13.78 -9.47 -1.05
N LYS A 125 -13.41 -8.30 -0.53
CA LYS A 125 -13.17 -8.13 0.89
C LYS A 125 -14.45 -8.35 1.70
N LEU A 126 -15.58 -7.83 1.24
CA LEU A 126 -16.88 -8.01 1.87
C LEU A 126 -17.31 -9.49 1.87
N LEU A 127 -17.14 -10.18 0.76
CA LEU A 127 -17.39 -11.63 0.67
C LEU A 127 -16.55 -12.42 1.69
N ASN A 128 -15.28 -12.06 1.85
CA ASN A 128 -14.40 -12.72 2.82
C ASN A 128 -14.80 -12.45 4.28
N ILE A 129 -15.30 -11.24 4.58
CA ILE A 129 -15.80 -10.89 5.91
C ILE A 129 -17.07 -11.69 6.21
N GLN A 130 -18.00 -11.78 5.25
CA GLN A 130 -19.24 -12.56 5.40
C GLN A 130 -18.98 -14.05 5.67
N LYS A 131 -17.91 -14.61 5.07
CA LYS A 131 -17.51 -16.00 5.25
C LYS A 131 -16.68 -16.26 6.52
N MET A 132 -16.31 -15.22 7.26
CA MET A 132 -15.41 -15.34 8.41
C MET A 132 -16.14 -15.85 9.66
N ASP A 133 -15.44 -16.63 10.49
CA ASP A 133 -15.91 -16.94 11.83
C ASP A 133 -16.17 -15.65 12.64
N LYS A 134 -17.30 -15.58 13.33
CA LYS A 134 -17.75 -14.37 14.04
C LYS A 134 -16.82 -13.99 15.19
N THR A 135 -16.22 -14.96 15.87
CA THR A 135 -15.33 -14.69 17.00
C THR A 135 -14.00 -14.15 16.52
N LYS A 136 -13.41 -14.81 15.51
CA LYS A 136 -12.19 -14.34 14.83
C LYS A 136 -12.39 -12.96 14.19
N HIS A 137 -13.55 -12.73 13.59
CA HIS A 137 -13.89 -11.44 12.98
C HIS A 137 -13.92 -10.32 14.02
N ARG A 138 -14.61 -10.53 15.16
CA ARG A 138 -14.65 -9.56 16.27
C ARG A 138 -13.26 -9.28 16.85
N GLU A 139 -12.44 -10.31 17.05
CA GLU A 139 -11.07 -10.13 17.53
C GLU A 139 -10.24 -9.28 16.57
N MET A 140 -10.34 -9.55 15.27
CA MET A 140 -9.62 -8.81 14.26
C MET A 140 -10.10 -7.37 14.12
N LEU A 141 -11.40 -7.12 14.28
CA LEU A 141 -11.96 -5.79 14.28
C LEU A 141 -11.46 -4.99 15.50
N ARG A 142 -11.53 -5.57 16.71
CA ARG A 142 -11.03 -4.91 17.93
C ARG A 142 -9.55 -4.54 17.80
N ARG A 143 -8.72 -5.46 17.31
CA ARG A 143 -7.29 -5.17 17.09
C ARG A 143 -7.07 -4.04 16.09
N LEU A 144 -7.89 -3.96 15.04
CA LEU A 144 -7.79 -2.87 14.08
C LEU A 144 -8.22 -1.53 14.69
N GLU A 145 -9.31 -1.52 15.44
CA GLU A 145 -9.79 -0.32 16.15
C GLU A 145 -8.68 0.22 17.06
N THR A 146 -8.09 -0.61 17.91
CA THR A 146 -6.97 -0.22 18.79
C THR A 146 -5.72 0.29 18.05
N LEU A 147 -5.49 -0.15 16.81
CA LEU A 147 -4.35 0.33 16.02
C LEU A 147 -4.63 1.66 15.31
N LEU A 148 -5.90 1.98 15.07
CA LEU A 148 -6.30 3.15 14.28
C LEU A 148 -6.84 4.30 15.14
N THR A 149 -7.26 4.05 16.38
CA THR A 149 -7.52 5.06 17.43
C THR A 149 -6.26 5.35 18.23
#